data_AF-A0A242PCP5-F1
#
_entry.id   AF-A0A242PCP5-F1
#
_cell.length_a   1.000
_cell.length_b   1.000
_cell.length_c   1.000
_cell.angle_alpha   90.00
_cell.angle_beta   90.00
_cell.angle_gamma   90.00
#
_symmetry.space_group_name_H-M   'P 1'
#
loop_
_entity.id
_entity.type
_entity.pdbx_description
1 polymer ?
#
loop_
_entity_poly.entity_id
_entity_poly.type
_entity_poly.pdbx_seq_one_letter_code
_entity_poly.pdbx_strand_id
1 'polypeptide(L)'
;MTIPEIAKKLTISQQFAYELVNHQLMPYTIIKRNNTRWITEDNIKTFNKNYIILSKLAKEKGISSKKLMAKLENMSDVYQKLTLGLKQVVYKKTPYIYISNFAIL
;
A
#
# COMPACT_ATOMS: atom_id res chain seq x y z
N MET A 1 14.57 -1.00 -8.89
CA MET A 1 14.21 -2.41 -8.64
C MET A 1 13.11 -2.82 -9.59
N THR A 2 13.18 -4.04 -10.10
CA THR A 2 12.11 -4.70 -10.85
C THR A 2 10.96 -5.10 -9.91
N ILE A 3 9.79 -5.44 -10.47
CA ILE A 3 8.63 -5.88 -9.68
C ILE A 3 8.94 -7.11 -8.81
N PRO A 4 9.64 -8.15 -9.31
CA PRO A 4 10.08 -9.27 -8.48
C PRO A 4 10.98 -8.90 -7.31
N GLU A 5 11.89 -7.94 -7.50
CA GLU A 5 12.79 -7.45 -6.43
C GLU A 5 12.01 -6.71 -5.35
N ILE A 6 11.02 -5.90 -5.75
CA ILE A 6 10.13 -5.21 -4.83
C ILE A 6 9.29 -6.19 -4.00
N ALA A 7 8.80 -7.26 -4.62
CA ALA A 7 8.04 -8.29 -3.90
C ALA A 7 8.86 -8.88 -2.74
N LYS A 8 10.13 -9.23 -3.02
CA LYS A 8 11.07 -9.73 -1.99
C LYS A 8 11.31 -8.68 -0.91
N LYS A 9 11.64 -7.44 -1.31
CA LYS A 9 11.94 -6.34 -0.37
C LYS A 9 10.78 -6.03 0.56
N LEU A 10 9.56 -6.01 0.04
CA LEU A 10 8.35 -5.73 0.82
C LEU A 10 7.79 -6.98 1.53
N THR A 11 8.42 -8.15 1.34
CA THR A 11 7.96 -9.43 1.87
C THR A 11 6.50 -9.74 1.48
N ILE A 12 6.18 -9.51 0.22
CA ILE A 12 4.88 -9.81 -0.39
C ILE A 12 5.03 -10.79 -1.56
N SER A 13 3.94 -11.43 -1.97
CA SER A 13 3.99 -12.29 -3.16
C SER A 13 4.28 -11.47 -4.42
N GLN A 14 4.97 -12.09 -5.39
CA GLN A 14 5.23 -11.44 -6.68
C GLN A 14 3.93 -11.07 -7.40
N GLN A 15 2.93 -11.96 -7.36
CA GLN A 15 1.61 -11.67 -7.91
C GLN A 15 1.02 -10.37 -7.32
N PHE A 16 1.06 -10.22 -6.00
CA PHE A 16 0.52 -9.01 -5.37
C PHE A 16 1.32 -7.76 -5.74
N ALA A 17 2.65 -7.86 -5.86
CA ALA A 17 3.47 -6.75 -6.37
C ALA A 17 3.09 -6.33 -7.80
N TYR A 18 2.79 -7.30 -8.69
CA TYR A 18 2.28 -7.00 -10.02
C TYR A 18 0.91 -6.33 -9.98
N GLU A 19 0.00 -6.78 -9.12
CA GLU A 19 -1.31 -6.15 -8.92
C GLU A 19 -1.16 -4.67 -8.51
N LEU A 20 -0.30 -4.38 -7.52
CA LEU A 20 -0.05 -3.00 -7.09
C LEU A 20 0.42 -2.09 -8.23
N VAL A 21 1.26 -2.61 -9.14
CA VAL A 21 1.78 -1.85 -10.28
C VAL A 21 0.73 -1.72 -11.39
N ASN A 22 0.02 -2.80 -11.71
CA ASN A 22 -1.00 -2.84 -12.77
C ASN A 22 -2.19 -1.94 -12.44
N HIS A 23 -2.58 -1.86 -11.16
CA HIS A 23 -3.60 -0.94 -10.67
C HIS A 23 -3.07 0.48 -10.40
N GLN A 24 -1.83 0.80 -10.79
CA GLN A 24 -1.19 2.11 -10.62
C GLN A 24 -1.10 2.60 -9.16
N LEU A 25 -1.16 1.68 -8.19
CA LEU A 25 -1.01 1.99 -6.77
C LEU A 25 0.46 2.19 -6.40
N MET A 26 1.34 1.34 -6.92
CA MET A 26 2.80 1.44 -6.78
C MET A 26 3.36 2.27 -7.95
N PRO A 27 3.90 3.47 -7.70
CA PRO A 27 4.51 4.28 -8.74
C PRO A 27 5.73 3.57 -9.34
N TYR A 28 6.01 3.84 -10.61
CA TYR A 28 7.19 3.34 -11.29
C TYR A 28 7.58 4.28 -12.43
N THR A 29 8.78 4.08 -12.96
CA THR A 29 9.27 4.72 -14.19
C THR A 29 9.54 3.65 -15.24
N ILE A 30 9.49 4.00 -16.52
CA ILE A 30 9.85 3.08 -17.60
C ILE A 30 11.29 3.36 -18.02
N ILE A 31 12.16 2.36 -17.91
CA ILE A 31 13.50 2.42 -18.50
C ILE A 31 13.36 2.19 -20.00
N LYS A 32 13.53 3.26 -20.79
CA LYS A 32 13.31 3.24 -22.25
C LYS A 32 14.10 2.16 -22.99
N ARG A 33 15.31 1.83 -22.53
CA ARG A 33 16.20 0.85 -23.18
C ARG A 33 15.59 -0.54 -23.33
N ASN A 34 14.76 -0.96 -22.37
CA ASN A 34 14.24 -2.34 -22.29
C ASN A 34 12.78 -2.40 -21.82
N ASN A 35 12.07 -1.28 -21.89
CA ASN A 35 10.68 -1.11 -21.45
C ASN A 35 10.40 -1.66 -20.03
N THR A 36 11.41 -1.64 -19.16
CA THR A 36 11.28 -2.21 -17.81
C THR A 36 10.61 -1.22 -16.87
N ARG A 37 9.56 -1.70 -16.19
CA ARG A 37 8.94 -0.98 -15.06
C ARG A 37 9.88 -0.99 -13.87
N TRP A 38 10.46 0.16 -13.59
CA TRP A 38 11.48 0.35 -12.56
C TRP A 38 10.92 1.14 -11.38
N ILE A 39 11.03 0.53 -10.20
CA ILE A 39 10.52 1.07 -8.94
C ILE A 39 11.71 1.50 -8.09
N THR A 40 11.72 2.75 -7.67
CA THR A 40 12.75 3.33 -6.78
C THR A 40 12.31 3.29 -5.31
N GLU A 41 13.24 3.55 -4.40
CA GLU A 41 12.89 3.73 -2.97
C GLU A 41 11.87 4.84 -2.76
N ASP A 42 11.96 5.94 -3.52
CA ASP A 42 11.01 7.04 -3.39
C ASP A 42 9.61 6.69 -3.91
N ASN A 43 9.51 5.79 -4.89
CA ASN A 43 8.23 5.22 -5.28
C ASN A 43 7.63 4.40 -4.13
N ILE A 44 8.45 3.60 -3.44
CA ILE A 44 8.00 2.83 -2.25
C ILE A 44 7.58 3.76 -1.12
N LYS A 45 8.35 4.82 -0.83
CA LYS A 45 7.98 5.83 0.17
C LYS A 45 6.65 6.49 -0.18
N THR A 46 6.46 6.85 -1.46
CA THR A 46 5.21 7.42 -1.96
C THR A 46 4.05 6.44 -1.79
N PHE A 47 4.24 5.17 -2.12
CA PHE A 47 3.25 4.13 -1.88
C PHE A 47 2.90 4.02 -0.38
N ASN A 48 3.89 3.89 0.51
CA ASN A 48 3.66 3.77 1.96
C ASN A 48 3.06 5.04 2.59
N LYS A 49 3.29 6.22 2.00
CA LYS A 49 2.65 7.47 2.42
C LYS A 49 1.15 7.42 2.13
N ASN A 50 0.75 6.88 0.99
CA ASN A 50 -0.63 6.93 0.51
C ASN A 50 -1.44 5.66 0.80
N TYR A 51 -0.81 4.53 1.10
CA TYR A 51 -1.48 3.24 1.21
C TYR A 51 -1.02 2.44 2.43
N ILE A 52 -1.90 1.54 2.87
CA ILE A 52 -1.67 0.56 3.94
C ILE A 52 -2.00 -0.82 3.40
N ILE A 53 -1.07 -1.75 3.50
CA ILE A 53 -1.35 -3.18 3.33
C ILE A 53 -1.79 -3.72 4.69
N LEU A 54 -3.06 -4.15 4.81
CA LEU A 54 -3.68 -4.49 6.10
C LEU A 54 -2.90 -5.56 6.87
N SER A 55 -2.52 -6.64 6.19
CA SER A 55 -1.77 -7.77 6.77
C SER A 55 -0.42 -7.35 7.34
N LYS A 56 0.27 -6.45 6.64
CA LYS A 56 1.57 -5.92 7.04
C LYS A 56 1.44 -5.04 8.29
N LEU A 57 0.52 -4.07 8.28
CA LEU A 57 0.32 -3.20 9.44
C LEU A 57 -0.20 -3.98 10.66
N ALA A 58 -1.07 -4.97 10.44
CA ALA A 58 -1.55 -5.85 11.51
C ALA A 58 -0.38 -6.58 12.20
N LYS A 59 0.53 -7.15 11.40
CA LYS A 59 1.75 -7.80 11.88
C LYS A 59 2.66 -6.83 12.63
N GLU A 60 2.90 -5.64 12.09
CA GLU A 60 3.74 -4.59 12.71
C GLU A 60 3.17 -4.11 14.05
N LYS A 61 1.84 -4.03 14.18
CA LYS A 61 1.15 -3.61 15.40
C LYS A 61 0.84 -4.75 16.37
N GLY A 62 1.17 -6.00 16.03
CA GLY A 62 0.88 -7.17 16.87
C GLY A 62 -0.62 -7.42 17.10
N ILE A 63 -1.48 -7.04 16.15
CA ILE A 63 -2.94 -7.23 16.24
C ILE A 63 -3.45 -8.06 15.06
N SER A 64 -4.63 -8.68 15.21
CA SER A 64 -5.24 -9.42 14.11
C SER A 64 -5.72 -8.49 12.99
N SER A 65 -5.65 -8.97 11.75
CA SER A 65 -6.17 -8.23 10.59
C SER A 65 -7.64 -7.87 10.75
N LYS A 66 -8.46 -8.75 11.36
CA LYS A 66 -9.88 -8.47 11.66
C LYS A 66 -10.03 -7.28 12.61
N LYS A 67 -9.23 -7.22 13.68
CA LYS A 67 -9.27 -6.10 14.64
C LYS A 67 -8.79 -4.80 14.00
N LEU A 68 -7.73 -4.84 13.20
CA LEU A 68 -7.25 -3.66 12.48
C LEU A 68 -8.28 -3.18 11.44
N MET A 69 -8.89 -4.11 10.69
CA MET A 69 -9.92 -3.80 9.71
C MET A 69 -11.10 -3.06 10.35
N ALA A 70 -11.63 -3.57 11.46
CA ALA A 70 -12.71 -2.90 12.19
C ALA A 70 -12.32 -1.49 12.67
N LYS A 71 -11.05 -1.28 13.07
CA LYS A 71 -10.57 0.07 13.43
C LYS A 71 -10.54 1.02 12.23
N LEU A 72 -10.03 0.56 11.09
CA LEU A 72 -9.92 1.38 9.87
C LEU A 72 -11.30 1.69 9.28
N GLU A 73 -12.25 0.75 9.35
CA GLU A 73 -13.62 0.96 8.87
C GLU A 73 -14.38 2.02 9.70
N ASN A 74 -14.07 2.14 11.00
CA ASN A 74 -14.59 3.22 11.85
C ASN A 74 -13.96 4.60 11.53
N MET A 75 -12.90 4.63 10.73
CA MET A 75 -12.20 5.84 10.27
C MET A 75 -12.30 5.94 8.75
N SER A 76 -13.47 5.65 8.19
CA SER A 76 -13.68 5.57 6.73
C SER A 76 -13.52 6.90 6.00
N ASP A 77 -13.59 8.03 6.71
CA ASP A 77 -13.19 9.37 6.25
C ASP A 77 -11.68 9.47 5.97
N VAL A 78 -10.88 8.71 6.72
CA VAL A 78 -9.42 8.68 6.65
C VAL A 78 -8.88 7.55 5.79
N TYR A 79 -9.48 6.38 5.92
CA TYR A 79 -8.97 5.14 5.36
C TYR A 79 -10.03 4.49 4.48
N GLN A 80 -9.83 4.58 3.18
CA GLN A 80 -10.73 3.98 2.21
C GLN A 80 -10.21 2.61 1.79
N LYS A 81 -10.99 1.55 2.02
CA LYS A 81 -10.68 0.21 1.51
C LYS A 81 -10.74 0.20 -0.02
N LEU A 82 -9.69 -0.31 -0.67
CA LEU A 82 -9.67 -0.45 -2.12
C LEU A 82 -10.42 -1.71 -2.57
N THR A 83 -11.32 -1.56 -3.54
CA THR A 83 -12.13 -2.63 -4.14
C THR A 83 -11.64 -2.95 -5.55
N LEU A 84 -10.36 -3.30 -5.68
CA LEU A 84 -9.69 -3.52 -6.98
C LEU A 84 -9.41 -5.00 -7.29
N GLY A 85 -10.03 -5.93 -6.58
CA GLY A 85 -9.78 -7.37 -6.77
C GLY A 85 -8.37 -7.82 -6.33
N LEU A 86 -7.72 -7.04 -5.47
CA LEU A 86 -6.38 -7.33 -4.96
C LEU A 86 -6.36 -8.60 -4.10
N LYS A 87 -5.28 -9.38 -4.20
CA LYS A 87 -5.05 -10.56 -3.34
C LYS A 87 -4.94 -10.23 -1.86
N GLN A 88 -4.57 -9.00 -1.52
CA GLN A 88 -4.52 -8.52 -0.14
C GLN A 88 -5.34 -7.25 0.02
N VAL A 89 -5.90 -7.05 1.21
CA VAL A 89 -6.65 -5.85 1.54
C VAL A 89 -5.69 -4.67 1.65
N VAL A 90 -5.97 -3.63 0.86
CA VAL A 90 -5.24 -2.37 0.86
C VAL A 90 -6.20 -1.23 1.19
N TYR A 91 -5.75 -0.32 2.04
CA TYR A 91 -6.44 0.93 2.33
C TYR A 91 -5.67 2.09 1.71
N LYS A 92 -6.37 3.04 1.12
CA LYS A 92 -5.85 4.36 0.75
C LYS A 92 -6.02 5.29 1.95
N LYS A 93 -4.97 6.06 2.25
CA LYS A 93 -5.02 7.15 3.21
C LYS A 93 -5.52 8.39 2.48
N THR A 94 -6.59 8.99 2.98
CA THR A 94 -7.03 10.30 2.56
C THR A 94 -5.98 11.30 3.07
N PRO A 95 -5.39 12.15 2.20
CA PRO A 95 -4.58 13.25 2.66
C PRO A 95 -5.51 14.22 3.41
N TYR A 96 -5.48 14.20 4.73
CA TYR A 96 -6.25 15.11 5.56
C TYR A 96 -5.97 16.57 5.15
N ILE A 97 -7.02 17.30 4.80
CA ILE A 97 -7.10 18.73 5.07
C ILE A 97 -7.20 18.83 6.60
N TYR A 98 -6.22 19.49 7.21
CA TYR A 98 -6.10 19.66 8.66
C TYR A 98 -7.39 20.26 9.26
N ILE A 99 -8.20 19.45 9.94
CA ILE A 99 -9.04 19.92 11.04
C ILE A 99 -8.94 18.87 12.17
N SER A 100 -8.17 19.24 13.19
CA SER A 100 -8.26 18.80 14.59
C SER A 100 -8.00 17.32 14.93
N ASN A 101 -6.79 17.08 15.43
CA ASN A 101 -6.53 16.30 16.65
C ASN A 101 -6.88 14.80 16.70
N PHE A 102 -6.57 14.04 15.66
CA PHE A 102 -6.43 12.59 15.80
C PHE A 102 -5.03 12.13 15.40
N ALA A 103 -4.14 12.10 16.39
CA ALA A 103 -2.98 11.23 16.34
C ALA A 103 -3.48 9.78 16.44
N ILE A 104 -3.75 9.14 15.30
CA ILE A 104 -4.20 7.75 15.30
C ILE A 104 -3.38 6.94 14.28
N LEU A 105 -2.57 6.05 14.86
CA LEU A 105 -1.72 4.96 14.34
C LEU A 105 -0.25 5.25 14.00
#